data_AF-A0A656GJS7-F1
#
_entry.id   AF-A0A656GJS7-F1
#
_cell.length_a   1.000
_cell.length_b   1.000
_cell.length_c   1.000
_cell.angle_alpha   90.00
_cell.angle_beta   90.00
_cell.angle_gamma   90.00
#
_symmetry.space_group_name_H-M   'P 1'
#
loop_
_entity.id
_entity.type
_entity.pdbx_description
1 polymer ?
#
loop_
_entity_poly.entity_id
_entity_poly.type
_entity_poly.pdbx_seq_one_letter_code
_entity_poly.pdbx_strand_id
1 'polypeptide(L)'
;MKVLFEKQGKEIFASRDFKRKGLGFWKKAKHSNAGLRAVLERRFGTTTIGELKHRVLIPSVNYTTGKGQFFKTPHHPTFERDYQMTLVDVALATSAAPVYFPSVRNDRGVFVDGGLVGNAPGLFGLHEIRTFLAPDRNARVRVLAIGTMTVGATVSGG
;
A
#
# COMPACT_ATOMS: atom_id res chain seq x y z
N MET A 1 -13.22 -2.34 10.23
CA MET A 1 -12.93 -1.42 9.12
C MET A 1 -13.53 -0.03 9.35
N LYS A 2 -14.86 0.14 9.41
CA LYS A 2 -15.51 1.46 9.60
C LYS A 2 -15.01 2.24 10.84
N VAL A 3 -15.00 1.60 12.00
CA VAL A 3 -14.53 2.19 13.27
C VAL A 3 -13.05 2.61 13.22
N LEU A 4 -12.22 1.92 12.43
CA LEU A 4 -10.80 2.25 12.25
C LEU A 4 -10.66 3.58 11.50
N PHE A 5 -11.35 3.70 10.36
CA PHE A 5 -11.34 4.92 9.55
C PHE A 5 -11.98 6.10 10.29
N GLU A 6 -13.07 5.89 11.02
CA GLU A 6 -13.74 6.96 11.76
C GLU A 6 -12.91 7.49 12.94
N LYS A 7 -12.23 6.59 13.68
CA LYS A 7 -11.43 6.98 14.86
C LYS A 7 -10.03 7.47 14.50
N GLN A 8 -9.35 6.78 13.58
CA GLN A 8 -7.94 7.04 13.25
C GLN A 8 -7.76 7.83 11.95
N GLY A 9 -8.81 8.02 11.15
CA GLY A 9 -8.74 8.84 9.94
C GLY A 9 -8.34 10.28 10.25
N LYS A 10 -8.83 10.83 11.36
CA LYS A 10 -8.35 12.14 11.84
C LYS A 10 -6.85 12.09 12.12
N GLU A 11 -6.31 11.11 12.82
CA GLU A 11 -4.86 11.02 13.10
C GLU A 11 -4.01 10.80 11.82
N ILE A 12 -4.49 10.00 10.88
CA ILE A 12 -3.82 9.71 9.60
C ILE A 12 -3.78 10.98 8.70
N PHE A 13 -4.85 11.76 8.70
CA PHE A 13 -5.02 12.93 7.81
C PHE A 13 -4.95 14.29 8.54
N ALA A 14 -4.65 14.33 9.85
CA ALA A 14 -4.72 15.54 10.71
C ALA A 14 -3.63 16.58 10.45
N SER A 15 -2.63 16.30 9.61
CA SER A 15 -1.59 17.28 9.33
C SER A 15 -2.08 18.36 8.35
N ARG A 16 -3.17 19.07 8.68
CA ARG A 16 -3.51 20.37 8.12
C ARG A 16 -2.82 21.40 8.99
N ASP A 17 -1.64 21.79 8.55
CA ASP A 17 -0.89 22.90 9.14
C ASP A 17 -1.72 24.19 8.91
N PHE A 18 -2.47 24.62 9.93
CA PHE A 18 -3.45 25.72 9.86
C PHE A 18 -2.83 27.05 9.38
N LYS A 19 -1.49 27.16 9.45
CA LYS A 19 -0.69 28.31 9.00
C LYS A 19 -0.48 28.41 7.47
N ARG A 20 -0.91 27.41 6.68
CA ARG A 20 -0.61 27.34 5.22
C ARG A 20 -1.66 27.92 4.28
N LYS A 21 -2.72 28.58 4.78
CA LYS A 21 -3.75 29.20 3.93
C LYS A 21 -3.24 30.36 3.04
N GLY A 22 -2.05 30.90 3.30
CA GLY A 22 -1.57 32.13 2.65
C GLY A 22 -0.49 31.99 1.56
N LEU A 23 0.20 30.86 1.42
CA LEU A 23 1.39 30.81 0.54
C LEU A 23 1.50 29.50 -0.26
N GLY A 24 1.08 29.56 -1.52
CA GLY A 24 1.61 28.77 -2.64
C GLY A 24 1.48 27.24 -2.56
N PHE A 25 0.45 26.70 -3.21
CA PHE A 25 0.11 25.28 -3.30
C PHE A 25 1.05 24.41 -4.19
N TRP A 26 2.35 24.69 -4.25
CA TRP A 26 3.19 24.19 -5.36
C TRP A 26 4.32 23.20 -5.04
N LYS A 27 4.66 22.87 -3.78
CA LYS A 27 5.91 22.11 -3.53
C LYS A 27 5.93 20.99 -2.47
N LYS A 28 4.85 20.61 -1.78
CA LYS A 28 4.89 19.49 -0.79
C LYS A 28 3.59 18.68 -0.71
N ALA A 29 3.73 17.37 -0.44
CA ALA A 29 2.62 16.44 -0.23
C ALA A 29 1.63 16.94 0.85
N LYS A 30 0.34 16.63 0.66
CA LYS A 30 -0.77 17.19 1.45
C LYS A 30 -0.79 16.73 2.91
N HIS A 31 -0.22 15.56 3.22
CA HIS A 31 -0.14 15.00 4.58
C HIS A 31 1.26 14.50 4.94
N SER A 32 1.64 14.58 6.22
CA SER A 32 2.90 14.00 6.73
C SER A 32 2.72 12.50 7.02
N ASN A 33 3.71 11.67 6.68
CA ASN A 33 3.68 10.22 6.95
C ASN A 33 3.71 9.85 8.45
N ALA A 34 3.97 10.80 9.35
CA ALA A 34 4.12 10.54 10.78
C ALA A 34 2.87 9.93 11.43
N GLY A 35 1.67 10.46 11.13
CA GLY A 35 0.41 9.94 11.69
C GLY A 35 0.08 8.53 11.19
N LEU A 36 0.23 8.30 9.88
CA LEU A 36 0.04 6.98 9.29
C LEU A 36 1.03 5.96 9.87
N ARG A 37 2.31 6.32 9.95
CA ARG A 37 3.36 5.48 10.53
C ARG A 37 3.04 5.12 11.99
N ALA A 38 2.68 6.08 12.83
CA ALA A 38 2.35 5.81 14.24
C ALA A 38 1.16 4.84 14.39
N VAL A 39 0.13 4.97 13.55
CA VAL A 39 -1.00 4.03 13.52
C VAL A 39 -0.56 2.63 13.10
N LEU A 40 0.27 2.54 12.06
CA LEU A 40 0.79 1.26 11.55
C LEU A 40 1.71 0.59 12.58
N GLU A 41 2.64 1.32 13.20
CA GLU A 41 3.55 0.83 14.23
C GLU A 41 2.78 0.31 15.45
N ARG A 42 1.76 1.03 15.93
CA ARG A 42 0.90 0.53 17.03
C ARG A 42 0.15 -0.74 16.66
N ARG A 43 -0.19 -0.93 15.39
CA ARG A 43 -1.04 -2.05 14.96
C ARG A 43 -0.23 -3.30 14.60
N PHE A 44 0.88 -3.11 13.90
CA PHE A 44 1.67 -4.19 13.33
C PHE A 44 2.99 -4.40 14.08
N GLY A 45 3.41 -3.45 14.92
CA GLY A 45 4.68 -3.53 15.65
C GLY A 45 5.84 -3.77 14.69
N THR A 46 6.66 -4.77 15.03
CA THR A 46 7.82 -5.20 14.24
C THR A 46 7.51 -6.37 13.30
N THR A 47 6.23 -6.73 13.12
CA THR A 47 5.83 -7.89 12.30
C THR A 47 6.31 -7.71 10.87
N THR A 48 6.87 -8.77 10.30
CA THR A 48 7.37 -8.81 8.92
C THR A 48 6.39 -9.50 7.99
N ILE A 49 6.53 -9.28 6.68
CA ILE A 49 5.68 -9.93 5.68
C ILE A 49 5.88 -11.45 5.68
N GLY A 50 7.06 -11.95 6.07
CA GLY A 50 7.37 -13.37 6.18
C GLY A 50 6.60 -14.09 7.29
N GLU A 51 6.15 -13.35 8.32
CA GLU A 51 5.40 -13.89 9.45
C GLU A 51 3.89 -14.01 9.17
N LEU A 52 3.43 -13.58 8.00
CA LEU A 52 2.03 -13.66 7.60
C LEU A 52 1.60 -15.12 7.35
N LYS A 53 0.47 -15.51 7.94
CA LYS A 53 -0.13 -16.86 7.80
C LYS A 53 -0.67 -17.16 6.39
N HIS A 54 -0.96 -16.11 5.62
CA HIS A 54 -1.55 -16.24 4.29
C HIS A 54 -0.65 -15.58 3.25
N ARG A 55 -0.64 -16.16 2.05
CA ARG A 55 0.12 -15.61 0.92
C ARG A 55 -0.48 -14.28 0.52
N VAL A 56 0.34 -13.23 0.57
CA VAL A 56 -0.04 -11.89 0.09
C VAL A 56 0.86 -11.47 -1.06
N LEU A 57 0.28 -10.61 -1.91
CA LEU A 57 0.93 -9.87 -2.97
C LEU A 57 0.39 -8.44 -2.91
N ILE A 58 1.28 -7.48 -2.64
CA ILE A 58 0.91 -6.08 -2.39
C ILE A 58 1.60 -5.20 -3.46
N PRO A 59 0.85 -4.56 -4.36
CA PRO A 59 1.43 -3.71 -5.41
C PRO A 59 2.00 -2.40 -4.85
N SER A 60 3.08 -1.90 -5.44
CA SER A 60 3.68 -0.59 -5.18
C SER A 60 4.46 -0.12 -6.42
N VAL A 61 4.80 1.17 -6.51
CA VAL A 61 5.70 1.70 -7.53
C VAL A 61 7.05 1.96 -6.90
N ASN A 62 8.13 1.45 -7.51
CA ASN A 62 9.47 1.90 -7.18
C ASN A 62 9.84 3.07 -8.10
N TYR A 63 9.80 4.29 -7.57
CA TYR A 63 10.13 5.52 -8.28
C TYR A 63 11.60 5.59 -8.69
N THR A 64 12.51 4.96 -7.94
CA THR A 64 13.94 4.90 -8.30
C THR A 64 14.17 4.12 -9.58
N THR A 65 13.39 3.08 -9.84
CA THR A 65 13.51 2.25 -11.05
C THR A 65 12.47 2.58 -12.12
N GLY A 66 11.46 3.38 -11.79
CA GLY A 66 10.31 3.68 -12.67
C GLY A 66 9.42 2.47 -12.94
N LYS A 67 9.56 1.38 -12.16
CA LYS A 67 8.87 0.10 -12.39
C LYS A 67 7.88 -0.21 -11.28
N GLY A 68 6.83 -0.94 -11.65
CA GLY A 68 5.98 -1.60 -10.67
C GLY A 68 6.76 -2.64 -9.89
N GLN A 69 6.53 -2.68 -8.58
CA GLN A 69 7.10 -3.64 -7.66
C GLN A 69 5.97 -4.27 -6.84
N PHE A 70 6.11 -5.55 -6.51
CA PHE A 70 5.17 -6.25 -5.64
C PHE A 70 5.92 -6.71 -4.41
N PHE A 71 5.36 -6.46 -3.23
CA PHE A 71 5.81 -7.07 -1.98
C PHE A 71 5.08 -8.39 -1.79
N LYS A 72 5.83 -9.47 -1.64
CA LYS A 72 5.29 -10.82 -1.57
C LYS A 72 5.75 -11.56 -0.32
N THR A 73 4.91 -12.48 0.13
CA THR A 73 5.34 -13.54 1.07
C THR A 73 6.33 -14.49 0.39
N PRO A 74 7.23 -15.18 1.11
CA PRO A 74 8.20 -16.12 0.53
C PRO A 74 7.54 -17.45 0.13
N HIS A 75 6.57 -17.39 -0.78
CA HIS A 75 5.79 -18.55 -1.21
C HIS A 75 6.31 -19.22 -2.48
N HIS A 76 7.43 -18.73 -3.01
CA HIS A 76 8.16 -19.32 -4.11
C HIS A 76 9.67 -19.22 -3.81
N PRO A 77 10.50 -20.20 -4.20
CA PRO A 77 11.93 -20.20 -3.88
C PRO A 77 12.69 -18.95 -4.33
N THR A 78 12.27 -18.33 -5.43
CA THR A 78 12.90 -17.09 -5.95
C THR A 78 12.50 -15.82 -5.19
N PHE A 79 11.57 -15.89 -4.23
CA PHE A 79 11.10 -14.74 -3.46
C PHE A 79 11.89 -14.59 -2.16
N GLU A 80 13.15 -14.22 -2.31
CA GLU A 80 14.14 -14.26 -1.22
C GLU A 80 14.29 -12.94 -0.46
N ARG A 81 13.72 -11.84 -0.97
CA ARG A 81 14.02 -10.52 -0.42
C ARG A 81 12.91 -10.03 0.48
N ASP A 82 11.67 -10.09 0.03
CA ASP A 82 10.55 -9.36 0.64
C ASP A 82 10.26 -9.77 2.08
N TYR A 83 10.48 -11.04 2.44
CA TYR A 83 10.07 -11.62 3.72
C TYR A 83 10.56 -10.86 4.97
N GLN A 84 11.69 -10.16 4.87
CA GLN A 84 12.28 -9.38 5.98
C GLN A 84 11.66 -7.99 6.17
N MET A 85 10.84 -7.52 5.22
CA MET A 85 10.26 -6.18 5.30
C MET A 85 9.15 -6.12 6.34
N THR A 86 9.16 -5.07 7.16
CA THR A 86 8.09 -4.83 8.14
C THR A 86 6.78 -4.51 7.43
N LEU A 87 5.66 -4.91 8.02
CA LEU A 87 4.34 -4.56 7.50
C LEU A 87 4.12 -3.04 7.49
N VAL A 88 4.77 -2.32 8.41
CA VAL A 88 4.76 -0.85 8.45
C VAL A 88 5.37 -0.27 7.19
N ASP A 89 6.58 -0.70 6.82
CA ASP A 89 7.26 -0.17 5.63
C ASP A 89 6.54 -0.54 4.34
N VAL A 90 6.01 -1.76 4.26
CA VAL A 90 5.19 -2.21 3.11
C VAL A 90 3.92 -1.37 2.99
N ALA A 91 3.19 -1.15 4.09
CA ALA A 91 1.97 -0.36 4.11
C ALA A 91 2.21 1.11 3.75
N LEU A 92 3.32 1.70 4.24
CA LEU A 92 3.74 3.05 3.87
C LEU A 92 4.11 3.12 2.38
N ALA A 93 4.87 2.15 1.86
CA ALA A 93 5.29 2.11 0.45
C ALA A 93 4.11 1.98 -0.52
N THR A 94 3.11 1.14 -0.22
CA THR A 94 1.90 1.03 -1.06
C THR A 94 0.97 2.22 -0.94
N SER A 95 1.00 2.96 0.18
CA SER A 95 0.08 4.08 0.44
C SER A 95 0.66 5.45 0.05
N ALA A 96 1.89 5.48 -0.46
CA ALA A 96 2.64 6.71 -0.77
C ALA A 96 2.13 7.42 -2.04
N ALA A 97 0.87 7.85 -2.05
CA ALA A 97 0.25 8.45 -3.23
C ALA A 97 0.87 9.83 -3.50
N PRO A 98 1.39 10.11 -4.71
CA PRO A 98 2.24 11.27 -4.97
C PRO A 98 1.61 12.64 -4.67
N VAL A 99 0.27 12.71 -4.53
CA VAL A 99 -0.48 13.92 -4.17
C VAL A 99 -0.84 13.97 -2.67
N TYR A 100 -0.94 12.83 -1.99
CA TYR A 100 -1.44 12.75 -0.60
C TYR A 100 -0.32 12.57 0.42
N PHE A 101 0.69 11.76 0.13
CA PHE A 101 1.76 11.40 1.06
C PHE A 101 3.14 11.56 0.39
N PRO A 102 4.16 12.02 1.12
CA PRO A 102 5.51 12.09 0.56
C PRO A 102 6.02 10.67 0.25
N SER A 103 6.87 10.58 -0.76
CA SER A 103 7.50 9.32 -1.15
C SER A 103 8.25 8.68 0.02
N VAL A 104 8.19 7.36 0.10
CA VAL A 104 8.78 6.60 1.21
C VAL A 104 10.11 6.02 0.74
N ARG A 105 11.19 6.36 1.42
CA ARG A 105 12.52 5.80 1.13
C ARG A 105 12.83 4.67 2.10
N ASN A 106 13.26 3.53 1.56
CA ASN A 106 13.87 2.45 2.32
C ASN A 106 15.11 1.92 1.56
N ASP A 107 15.71 0.84 2.06
CA ASP A 107 16.93 0.24 1.50
C ASP A 107 16.79 -0.26 0.05
N ARG A 108 15.58 -0.29 -0.50
CA ARG A 108 15.28 -0.72 -1.88
C ARG A 108 14.94 0.42 -2.83
N GLY A 109 14.96 1.65 -2.34
CA GLY A 109 14.70 2.85 -3.14
C GLY A 109 13.55 3.68 -2.62
N VAL A 110 13.02 4.51 -3.51
CA VAL A 110 11.94 5.46 -3.24
C VAL A 110 10.64 4.88 -3.77
N PHE A 111 9.64 4.74 -2.92
CA PHE A 111 8.35 4.13 -3.24
C PHE A 111 7.23 5.16 -3.32
N VAL A 112 6.31 4.89 -4.24
CA VAL A 112 5.12 5.68 -4.56
C VAL A 112 3.94 4.70 -4.70
N ASP A 113 2.71 5.17 -4.50
CA ASP A 113 1.48 4.34 -4.45
C ASP A 113 1.30 3.44 -5.68
N GLY A 114 0.99 2.18 -5.40
CA GLY A 114 0.74 1.11 -6.38
C GLY A 114 -0.48 1.32 -7.26
N GLY A 115 -1.34 2.30 -6.97
CA GLY A 115 -2.46 2.71 -7.84
C GLY A 115 -2.03 3.09 -9.27
N LEU A 116 -0.76 3.46 -9.47
CA LEU A 116 -0.15 3.73 -10.78
C LEU A 116 0.26 2.46 -11.57
N VAL A 117 0.45 1.32 -10.90
CA VAL A 117 0.90 0.05 -11.52
C VAL A 117 -0.27 -0.83 -11.93
N GLY A 118 -1.43 -0.62 -11.29
CA GLY A 118 -2.70 -1.22 -11.70
C GLY A 118 -3.64 -1.44 -10.53
N ASN A 119 -4.84 -0.85 -10.61
CA ASN A 119 -5.94 -1.05 -9.66
C ASN A 119 -6.71 -2.37 -9.91
N ALA A 120 -5.99 -3.44 -10.26
CA ALA A 120 -6.57 -4.76 -10.57
C ALA A 120 -5.80 -5.91 -9.87
N PRO A 121 -5.72 -5.92 -8.53
CA PRO A 121 -5.00 -6.93 -7.77
C PRO A 121 -5.46 -8.37 -8.05
N GLY A 122 -6.72 -8.56 -8.47
CA GLY A 122 -7.25 -9.87 -8.87
C GLY A 122 -6.54 -10.48 -10.09
N LEU A 123 -6.13 -9.66 -11.07
CA LEU A 123 -5.39 -10.14 -12.24
C LEU A 123 -3.98 -10.61 -11.84
N PHE A 124 -3.30 -9.82 -10.99
CA PHE A 124 -1.98 -10.19 -10.48
C PHE A 124 -2.05 -11.44 -9.61
N GLY A 125 -3.09 -11.61 -8.80
CA GLY A 125 -3.32 -12.85 -8.05
C GLY A 125 -3.49 -14.08 -8.95
N LEU A 126 -4.22 -13.95 -10.06
CA LEU A 126 -4.35 -15.05 -11.03
C LEU A 126 -3.01 -15.39 -11.70
N HIS A 127 -2.24 -14.38 -12.11
CA HIS A 127 -0.89 -14.56 -12.64
C HIS A 127 0.01 -15.27 -11.63
N GLU A 128 -0.04 -14.85 -10.36
CA GLU A 128 0.75 -15.44 -9.28
C GLU A 128 0.47 -16.95 -9.13
N ILE A 129 -0.81 -17.32 -9.17
CA ILE A 129 -1.22 -18.73 -9.07
C ILE A 129 -0.68 -19.53 -10.25
N ARG A 130 -0.86 -19.02 -11.47
CA ARG A 130 -0.48 -19.74 -12.70
C ARG A 130 1.01 -19.78 -12.96
N THR A 131 1.80 -18.86 -12.41
CA THR A 131 3.23 -18.79 -12.69
C THR A 131 4.06 -19.37 -11.56
N PHE A 132 3.68 -19.17 -10.31
CA PHE A 132 4.53 -19.51 -9.16
C PHE A 132 3.96 -20.60 -8.26
N LEU A 133 2.64 -20.68 -8.07
CA LEU A 133 2.05 -21.62 -7.12
C LEU A 133 1.63 -22.96 -7.74
N ALA A 134 1.15 -22.93 -8.98
CA ALA A 134 0.57 -24.09 -9.63
C ALA A 134 0.76 -24.04 -11.17
N PRO A 135 2.00 -23.93 -11.67
CA PRO A 135 2.26 -23.78 -13.11
C PRO A 135 1.76 -24.96 -13.96
N ASP A 136 1.86 -26.18 -13.45
CA ASP A 136 1.51 -27.40 -14.20
C ASP A 136 0.11 -27.93 -13.90
N ARG A 137 -0.72 -27.18 -13.16
CA ARG A 137 -2.03 -27.65 -12.71
C ARG A 137 -3.14 -26.80 -13.29
N ASN A 138 -4.18 -27.48 -13.79
CA ASN A 138 -5.47 -26.87 -14.12
C ASN A 138 -6.22 -26.49 -12.83
N ALA A 139 -5.68 -25.51 -12.10
CA ALA A 139 -6.24 -25.06 -10.84
C ALA A 139 -7.55 -24.30 -11.09
N ARG A 140 -8.62 -24.69 -10.40
CA ARG A 140 -9.87 -23.94 -10.41
C ARG A 140 -9.70 -22.69 -9.55
N VAL A 141 -9.52 -21.54 -10.19
CA VAL A 141 -9.38 -20.24 -9.52
C VAL A 141 -10.73 -19.53 -9.46
N ARG A 142 -11.10 -19.03 -8.28
CA ARG A 142 -12.23 -18.11 -8.09
C ARG A 142 -11.67 -16.79 -7.57
N VAL A 143 -12.05 -15.68 -8.19
CA VAL A 143 -11.56 -14.34 -7.86
C VAL A 143 -12.68 -13.51 -7.26
N LEU A 144 -12.42 -12.90 -6.11
CA LEU A 144 -13.28 -11.89 -5.50
C LEU A 144 -12.54 -10.55 -5.53
N ALA A 145 -13.08 -9.57 -6.26
CA ALA A 145 -12.55 -8.22 -6.31
C ALA A 145 -13.48 -7.29 -5.53
N ILE A 146 -12.95 -6.59 -4.54
CA ILE A 146 -13.69 -5.60 -3.73
C ILE A 146 -13.17 -4.22 -4.11
N GLY A 147 -14.01 -3.44 -4.80
CA GLY A 147 -13.71 -2.06 -5.18
C GLY A 147 -14.23 -1.05 -4.15
N THR A 148 -13.66 0.16 -4.14
CA THR A 148 -14.03 1.25 -3.22
C THR A 148 -14.97 2.29 -3.84
N MET A 149 -15.63 1.96 -4.96
CA MET A 149 -16.55 2.80 -5.76
C MET A 149 -15.94 4.08 -6.37
N THR A 150 -16.44 4.48 -7.55
CA THR A 150 -16.16 5.75 -8.23
C THR A 150 -17.32 6.74 -8.02
N VAL A 151 -17.02 7.91 -7.41
CA VAL A 151 -17.70 9.24 -7.39
C VAL A 151 -19.23 9.35 -7.21
N GLY A 152 -19.99 8.26 -7.04
CA GLY A 152 -21.45 8.34 -6.86
C GLY A 152 -21.95 8.65 -5.45
N ALA A 153 -21.08 8.64 -4.44
CA ALA A 153 -21.50 8.72 -3.04
C ALA A 153 -20.51 9.50 -2.15
N THR A 154 -20.12 10.70 -2.58
CA THR A 154 -19.39 11.64 -1.72
C THR A 154 -20.40 12.55 -1.03
N VAL A 155 -20.82 12.19 0.19
CA VAL A 155 -21.43 13.16 1.10
C VAL A 155 -20.30 14.07 1.58
N SER A 156 -20.36 15.35 1.20
CA SER A 156 -19.51 16.39 1.78
C SER A 156 -19.78 16.43 3.28
N GLY A 157 -18.81 15.99 4.09
CA GLY A 157 -18.87 16.17 5.54
C GLY A 157 -18.86 17.67 5.85
N GLY A 158 -20.01 18.19 6.28
CA GLY A 158 -20.17 19.53 6.85
C GLY A 158 -19.47 19.67 8.19
#